data_AF-A0A1H2DQC8-F1
#
_entry.id   AF-A0A1H2DQC8-F1
#
_cell.length_a   1.000
_cell.length_b   1.000
_cell.length_c   1.000
_cell.angle_alpha   90.00
_cell.angle_beta   90.00
_cell.angle_gamma   90.00
#
_symmetry.space_group_name_H-M   'P 1'
#
loop_
_entity.id
_entity.type
_entity.pdbx_description
1 polymer ?
#
loop_
_entity_poly.entity_id
_entity_poly.type
_entity_poly.pdbx_seq_one_letter_code
_entity_poly.pdbx_strand_id
1 'polypeptide(L)'
;MSVPEGYAVAPSSDDHLLKFAVPIPGRDPVLVSMPPRKWMDPAEIKKYQDWITPFGEADVKIAEWANSLNSAEKTLPRPVDAEETLKGFEEKEVTLRWLKPYVSAAEYKLLMTKIPEGTIQWIKKQLEDPDITVGESSASADS
;
A
#
# COMPACT_ATOMS: atom_id res chain seq x y z
N MET A 1 -23.73 8.09 34.22
CA MET A 1 -23.27 9.44 33.87
C MET A 1 -23.49 9.59 32.38
N SER A 2 -24.45 10.43 31.97
CA SER A 2 -24.83 10.60 30.56
C SER A 2 -23.99 11.73 29.93
N VAL A 3 -23.43 11.48 28.76
CA VAL A 3 -22.67 12.47 27.98
C VAL A 3 -23.64 13.54 27.42
N PRO A 4 -23.28 14.84 27.42
CA PRO A 4 -24.18 15.91 26.99
C PRO A 4 -24.43 15.90 25.47
N GLU A 5 -25.66 16.21 25.08
CA GLU A 5 -26.08 16.33 23.67
C GLU A 5 -25.23 17.39 22.94
N GLY A 6 -24.57 16.98 21.86
CA GLY A 6 -23.72 17.83 21.02
C GLY A 6 -22.27 17.37 20.89
N TYR A 7 -21.82 16.39 21.69
CA TYR A 7 -20.57 15.67 21.43
C TYR A 7 -20.90 14.42 20.62
N ALA A 8 -20.51 14.41 19.35
CA ALA A 8 -20.47 13.17 18.58
C ALA A 8 -19.62 12.17 19.38
N VAL A 9 -20.22 11.04 19.76
CA VAL A 9 -19.50 9.89 20.27
C VAL A 9 -18.38 9.64 19.27
N ALA A 10 -17.12 9.71 19.72
CA ALA A 10 -15.99 9.41 18.86
C ALA A 10 -16.30 8.06 18.19
N PRO A 11 -16.33 7.99 16.84
CA PRO A 11 -16.68 6.76 16.16
C PRO A 11 -15.79 5.65 16.70
N SER A 12 -16.43 4.52 17.01
CA SER A 12 -15.74 3.42 17.66
C SER A 12 -14.58 2.98 16.76
N SER A 13 -13.42 2.65 17.33
CA SER A 13 -12.18 2.43 16.58
C SER A 13 -12.26 1.34 15.51
N ASP A 14 -13.31 0.51 15.53
CA ASP A 14 -13.61 -0.52 14.54
C ASP A 14 -14.37 -0.01 13.29
N ASP A 15 -15.04 1.15 13.35
CA ASP A 15 -15.84 1.72 12.24
C ASP A 15 -14.99 2.30 11.10
N HIS A 16 -13.66 2.32 11.27
CA HIS A 16 -12.71 2.88 10.31
C HIS A 16 -11.74 1.86 9.72
N LEU A 17 -11.96 0.56 9.94
CA LEU A 17 -11.07 -0.47 9.40
C LEU A 17 -11.55 -0.96 8.04
N LEU A 18 -10.65 -0.90 7.06
CA LEU A 18 -10.75 -1.65 5.81
C LEU A 18 -10.61 -3.13 6.10
N LYS A 19 -11.67 -3.89 5.79
CA LYS A 19 -11.67 -5.36 5.87
C LYS A 19 -11.85 -5.93 4.49
N PHE A 20 -10.88 -6.69 4.00
CA PHE A 20 -10.98 -7.34 2.70
C PHE A 20 -10.33 -8.72 2.71
N ALA A 21 -10.92 -9.63 1.92
CA ALA A 21 -10.43 -10.98 1.74
C ALA A 21 -9.59 -11.04 0.46
N VAL A 22 -8.28 -11.26 0.60
CA VAL A 22 -7.38 -11.39 -0.55
C VAL A 22 -7.44 -12.83 -1.06
N PRO A 23 -7.95 -13.08 -2.29
CA PRO A 23 -8.03 -14.42 -2.83
C PRO A 23 -6.61 -14.94 -3.12
N ILE A 24 -6.34 -16.17 -2.68
CA ILE A 24 -5.10 -16.89 -3.00
C ILE A 24 -5.48 -18.16 -3.78
N PRO A 25 -4.93 -18.38 -4.99
CA PRO A 25 -5.24 -19.58 -5.76
C PRO A 25 -4.95 -20.87 -4.99
N GLY A 26 -5.96 -21.75 -4.88
CA GLY A 26 -5.83 -23.10 -4.31
C GLY A 26 -5.89 -23.19 -2.78
N ARG A 27 -6.38 -22.17 -2.07
CA ARG A 27 -6.51 -22.16 -0.60
C ARG A 27 -7.51 -21.10 -0.12
N ASP A 28 -7.72 -21.07 1.20
CA ASP A 28 -8.50 -20.03 1.84
C ASP A 28 -7.89 -18.62 1.64
N PRO A 29 -8.75 -17.60 1.47
CA PRO A 29 -8.31 -16.22 1.31
C PRO A 29 -7.63 -15.69 2.57
N VAL A 30 -6.70 -14.76 2.40
CA VAL A 30 -6.09 -14.05 3.53
C VAL A 30 -7.02 -12.92 3.93
N LEU A 31 -7.47 -12.92 5.18
CA LEU A 31 -8.28 -11.83 5.73
C LEU A 31 -7.37 -10.71 6.22
N VAL A 32 -7.53 -9.51 5.67
CA VAL A 32 -6.80 -8.32 6.07
C VAL A 32 -7.77 -7.36 6.75
N SER A 33 -7.36 -6.82 7.90
CA SER A 33 -8.06 -5.75 8.62
C SER A 33 -7.06 -4.65 8.97
N MET A 34 -7.23 -3.45 8.42
CA MET A 34 -6.28 -2.35 8.58
C MET A 34 -6.95 -0.98 8.47
N PRO A 35 -6.40 0.09 9.07
CA PRO A 35 -6.92 1.44 8.85
C PRO A 35 -6.61 1.92 7.41
N PRO A 36 -7.42 2.84 6.85
CA PRO A 36 -7.08 3.56 5.63
C PRO A 36 -5.79 4.37 5.83
N ARG A 37 -5.08 4.66 4.75
CA ARG A 37 -3.77 5.33 4.81
C ARG A 37 -3.79 6.64 5.59
N LYS A 38 -4.87 7.42 5.50
CA LYS A 38 -5.07 8.67 6.25
C LYS A 38 -5.11 8.51 7.77
N TRP A 39 -5.43 7.31 8.27
CA TRP A 39 -5.59 6.98 9.69
C TRP A 39 -4.50 6.01 10.16
N MET A 40 -3.53 5.68 9.31
CA MET A 40 -2.36 4.91 9.71
C MET A 40 -1.49 5.72 10.67
N ASP A 41 -0.79 5.00 11.55
CA ASP A 41 0.20 5.60 12.43
C ASP A 41 1.24 6.37 11.60
N PRO A 42 1.50 7.67 11.91
CA PRO A 42 2.55 8.44 11.26
C PRO A 42 3.91 7.76 11.26
N ALA A 43 4.23 6.94 12.28
CA ALA A 43 5.47 6.17 12.34
C ALA A 43 5.51 5.05 11.28
N GLU A 44 4.40 4.38 11.00
CA GLU A 44 4.31 3.37 9.94
C GLU A 44 4.37 4.02 8.55
N ILE A 45 3.70 5.17 8.38
CA ILE A 45 3.80 5.98 7.16
C ILE A 45 5.26 6.39 6.93
N LYS A 46 5.93 6.87 7.98
CA LYS A 46 7.34 7.26 7.91
C LYS A 46 8.25 6.09 7.56
N LYS A 47 8.08 4.91 8.18
CA LYS A 47 8.86 3.70 7.84
C LYS A 47 8.72 3.33 6.36
N TYR A 48 7.50 3.46 5.80
CA TYR A 48 7.28 3.24 4.37
C TYR A 48 7.98 4.32 3.52
N GLN A 49 7.87 5.59 3.91
CA GLN A 49 8.54 6.71 3.21
C GLN A 49 10.05 6.55 3.22
N ASP A 50 10.66 6.27 4.37
CA ASP A 50 12.08 6.04 4.52
C ASP A 50 12.54 4.86 3.64
N TRP A 51 11.70 3.83 3.49
CA TRP A 51 11.98 2.69 2.61
C TRP A 51 11.86 3.00 1.11
N ILE A 52 10.87 3.79 0.69
CA ILE A 52 10.65 4.10 -0.74
C ILE A 52 11.61 5.19 -1.26
N THR A 53 12.07 6.09 -0.39
CA THR A 53 12.94 7.23 -0.71
C THR A 53 14.18 6.85 -1.54
N PRO A 54 15.00 5.85 -1.16
CA PRO A 54 16.21 5.52 -1.94
C PRO A 54 15.92 5.12 -3.39
N PHE A 55 14.75 4.54 -3.67
CA PHE A 55 14.34 4.19 -5.04
C PHE A 55 13.97 5.41 -5.86
N GLY A 56 13.26 6.38 -5.25
CA GLY A 56 12.96 7.66 -5.90
C GLY A 56 14.22 8.47 -6.21
N GLU A 57 15.19 8.49 -5.28
CA GLU A 57 16.49 9.13 -5.51
C GLU A 57 17.30 8.43 -6.62
N ALA A 58 17.23 7.10 -6.69
CA ALA A 58 17.87 6.32 -7.74
C ALA A 58 17.24 6.59 -9.11
N ASP A 59 15.91 6.69 -9.19
CA ASP A 59 15.18 7.02 -10.42
C ASP A 59 15.58 8.41 -10.97
N VAL A 60 15.65 9.42 -10.09
CA VAL A 60 16.11 10.77 -10.46
C VAL A 60 17.53 10.74 -11.01
N LYS A 61 18.47 10.04 -10.37
CA LYS A 61 19.87 9.94 -10.84
C LYS A 61 19.97 9.30 -12.23
N ILE A 62 19.15 8.29 -12.51
CA ILE A 62 19.09 7.64 -13.82
C ILE A 62 18.51 8.58 -14.87
N ALA A 63 17.45 9.31 -14.53
CA ALA A 63 16.84 10.30 -15.41
C ALA A 63 17.82 11.46 -15.72
N GLU A 64 18.55 11.98 -14.73
CA GLU A 64 19.58 12.99 -14.92
C GLU A 64 20.72 12.49 -15.82
N TRP A 65 21.19 11.26 -15.61
CA TRP A 65 22.18 10.63 -16.48
C TRP A 65 21.66 10.50 -17.92
N ALA A 66 20.45 9.99 -18.11
CA ALA A 66 19.83 9.87 -19.44
C ALA A 66 19.68 11.23 -20.14
N ASN A 67 19.27 12.26 -19.39
CA ASN A 67 19.19 13.64 -19.90
C ASN A 67 20.57 14.21 -20.26
N SER A 68 21.62 13.85 -19.52
CA SER A 68 23.00 14.22 -19.83
C SER A 68 23.51 13.59 -21.13
N LEU A 69 23.04 12.39 -21.50
CA LEU A 69 23.37 11.76 -22.78
C LEU A 69 22.74 12.51 -23.97
N ASN A 70 21.57 13.10 -23.77
CA ASN A 70 20.88 13.91 -24.77
C ASN A 70 21.47 15.34 -24.90
N SER A 71 22.24 15.78 -23.90
CA SER A 71 22.89 17.10 -23.89
C SER A 71 24.32 16.99 -24.41
N ALA A 72 24.63 17.66 -25.51
CA ALA A 72 25.94 17.58 -26.18
C ALA A 72 27.12 18.20 -25.39
N GLU A 73 26.87 18.83 -24.24
CA GLU A 73 27.89 19.54 -23.45
C GLU A 73 28.59 18.70 -22.38
N LYS A 74 27.95 17.67 -21.81
CA LYS A 74 28.57 16.87 -20.74
C LYS A 74 27.87 15.55 -20.48
N THR A 75 28.58 14.44 -20.70
CA THR A 75 28.12 13.10 -20.31
C THR A 75 28.45 12.83 -18.85
N LEU A 76 27.44 12.60 -18.01
CA LEU A 76 27.64 12.12 -16.65
C LEU A 76 28.07 10.64 -16.65
N PRO A 77 28.85 10.18 -15.66
CA PRO A 77 29.13 8.77 -15.50
C PRO A 77 27.83 8.00 -15.23
N ARG A 78 27.75 6.76 -15.74
CA ARG A 78 26.60 5.88 -15.53
C ARG A 78 26.47 5.55 -14.03
N PRO A 79 25.31 5.79 -13.39
CA PRO A 79 25.13 5.57 -11.96
C PRO A 79 24.76 4.11 -11.66
N VAL A 80 25.75 3.22 -11.60
CA VAL A 80 25.56 1.77 -11.40
C VAL A 80 24.85 1.45 -10.08
N ASP A 81 25.19 2.16 -8.99
CA ASP A 81 24.53 1.97 -7.68
C ASP A 81 23.02 2.28 -7.73
N ALA A 82 22.62 3.25 -8.56
CA ALA A 82 21.21 3.59 -8.75
C ALA A 82 20.49 2.50 -9.54
N GLU A 83 21.14 1.91 -10.55
CA GLU A 83 20.57 0.76 -11.28
C GLU A 83 20.41 -0.47 -10.39
N GLU A 84 21.38 -0.75 -9.52
CA GLU A 84 21.26 -1.84 -8.54
C GLU A 84 20.15 -1.58 -7.53
N THR A 85 19.99 -0.33 -7.09
CA THR A 85 18.89 0.07 -6.21
C THR A 85 17.53 -0.14 -6.89
N LEU A 86 17.36 0.29 -8.15
CA LEU A 86 16.11 0.12 -8.89
C LEU A 86 15.81 -1.32 -9.25
N LYS A 87 16.81 -2.20 -9.41
CA LYS A 87 16.58 -3.65 -9.57
C LYS A 87 15.89 -4.27 -8.36
N GLY A 88 16.07 -3.70 -7.17
CA GLY A 88 15.36 -4.10 -5.95
C GLY A 88 13.94 -3.53 -5.84
N PHE A 89 13.52 -2.67 -6.78
CA PHE A 89 12.19 -2.07 -6.78
C PHE A 89 11.19 -2.95 -7.52
N GLU A 90 10.34 -3.64 -6.77
CA GLU A 90 9.20 -4.37 -7.33
C GLU A 90 7.90 -3.63 -6.99
N GLU A 91 7.13 -3.20 -8.00
CA GLU A 91 5.81 -2.54 -7.80
C GLU A 91 4.88 -3.38 -6.90
N LYS A 92 5.00 -4.71 -7.01
CA LYS A 92 4.33 -5.66 -6.13
C LYS A 92 4.71 -5.50 -4.67
N GLU A 93 6.01 -5.42 -4.35
CA GLU A 93 6.46 -5.23 -2.97
C GLU A 93 6.01 -3.87 -2.44
N VAL A 94 6.12 -2.82 -3.26
CA VAL A 94 5.68 -1.45 -2.91
C VAL A 94 4.20 -1.43 -2.50
N THR A 95 3.35 -2.09 -3.29
CA THR A 95 1.91 -2.13 -3.01
C THR A 95 1.59 -2.97 -1.78
N LEU A 96 2.22 -4.13 -1.62
CA LEU A 96 1.90 -5.08 -0.55
C LEU A 96 2.58 -4.74 0.78
N ARG A 97 3.59 -3.87 0.79
CA ARG A 97 4.34 -3.52 2.01
C ARG A 97 3.45 -3.02 3.14
N TRP A 98 2.38 -2.31 2.78
CA TRP A 98 1.37 -1.81 3.72
C TRP A 98 0.61 -2.91 4.45
N LEU A 99 0.54 -4.11 3.89
CA LEU A 99 -0.14 -5.26 4.50
C LEU A 99 0.74 -5.96 5.54
N LYS A 100 2.06 -5.76 5.47
CA LYS A 100 3.06 -6.49 6.29
C LYS A 100 2.78 -6.47 7.80
N PRO A 101 2.36 -5.36 8.45
CA PRO A 101 2.08 -5.36 9.87
C PRO A 101 0.71 -5.99 10.23
N TYR A 102 -0.15 -6.24 9.25
CA TYR A 102 -1.53 -6.71 9.45
C TYR A 102 -1.76 -8.18 9.09
N VAL A 103 -0.72 -8.87 8.60
CA VAL A 103 -0.76 -10.30 8.26
C VAL A 103 0.44 -11.02 8.86
N SER A 104 0.35 -12.34 9.03
CA SER A 104 1.50 -13.12 9.47
C SER A 104 2.63 -13.13 8.43
N ALA A 105 3.87 -13.40 8.85
CA ALA A 105 5.01 -13.52 7.93
C ALA A 105 4.80 -14.59 6.84
N ALA A 106 4.08 -15.67 7.17
CA ALA A 106 3.73 -16.70 6.20
C ALA A 106 2.75 -16.17 5.14
N GLU A 107 1.69 -15.49 5.57
CA GLU A 107 0.70 -14.88 4.67
C GLU A 107 1.31 -13.78 3.81
N TYR A 108 2.18 -12.93 4.38
CA TYR A 108 2.92 -11.92 3.62
C TYR A 108 3.74 -12.54 2.49
N LYS A 109 4.46 -13.64 2.76
CA LYS A 109 5.22 -14.37 1.73
C LYS A 109 4.31 -14.93 0.63
N LEU A 110 3.10 -15.36 0.99
CA LEU A 110 2.12 -15.86 0.03
C LEU A 110 1.54 -14.74 -0.82
N LEU A 111 1.24 -13.59 -0.23
CA LEU A 111 0.82 -12.39 -0.96
C LEU A 111 1.91 -11.98 -1.97
N MET A 112 3.18 -12.00 -1.58
CA MET A 112 4.27 -11.70 -2.50
C MET A 112 4.45 -12.70 -3.64
N THR A 113 4.07 -13.97 -3.48
CA THR A 113 4.42 -15.04 -4.44
C THR A 113 3.25 -15.62 -5.23
N LYS A 114 2.01 -15.54 -4.71
CA LYS A 114 0.86 -16.31 -5.23
C LYS A 114 -0.28 -15.46 -5.79
N ILE A 115 -0.34 -14.16 -5.49
CA ILE A 115 -1.42 -13.31 -6.04
C ILE A 115 -1.08 -12.83 -7.46
N PRO A 116 -2.08 -12.80 -8.36
CA PRO A 116 -1.93 -12.26 -9.71
C PRO A 116 -1.90 -10.73 -9.70
N GLU A 117 -1.36 -10.15 -10.77
CA GLU A 117 -1.20 -8.68 -10.92
C GLU A 117 -2.52 -7.91 -10.78
N GLY A 118 -3.61 -8.44 -11.35
CA GLY A 118 -4.94 -7.82 -11.21
C GLY A 118 -5.42 -7.70 -9.76
N THR A 119 -5.01 -8.63 -8.87
CA THR A 119 -5.32 -8.56 -7.44
C THR A 119 -4.45 -7.51 -6.74
N ILE A 120 -3.21 -7.29 -7.17
CA ILE A 120 -2.34 -6.22 -6.64
C ILE A 120 -2.96 -4.86 -6.94
N GLN A 121 -3.40 -4.63 -8.17
CA GLN A 121 -4.08 -3.38 -8.56
C GLN A 121 -5.40 -3.18 -7.81
N TRP A 122 -6.15 -4.26 -7.56
CA TRP A 122 -7.34 -4.20 -6.72
C TRP A 122 -7.01 -3.83 -5.27
N ILE A 123 -6.00 -4.47 -4.65
CA ILE A 123 -5.51 -4.12 -3.30
C ILE A 123 -5.08 -2.66 -3.25
N LYS A 124 -4.30 -2.20 -4.25
CA LYS A 124 -3.87 -0.81 -4.37
C LYS A 124 -5.07 0.13 -4.33
N LYS A 125 -6.13 -0.14 -5.10
CA LYS A 125 -7.38 0.63 -5.08
C LYS A 125 -8.14 0.56 -3.75
N GLN A 126 -8.03 -0.53 -2.99
CA GLN A 126 -8.61 -0.60 -1.64
C GLN A 126 -7.82 0.26 -0.64
N LEU A 127 -6.49 0.34 -0.82
CA LEU A 127 -5.59 1.16 0.00
C LEU A 127 -5.61 2.65 -0.38
N GLU A 128 -5.83 2.94 -1.66
CA GLU A 128 -6.00 4.28 -2.22
C GLU A 128 -7.39 4.79 -1.84
N ASP A 129 -7.43 5.69 -0.86
CA ASP A 129 -8.61 6.34 -0.26
C ASP A 129 -9.82 6.40 -1.21
N PRO A 130 -10.81 5.53 -1.04
CA PRO A 130 -12.18 5.84 -1.33
C PRO A 130 -12.81 6.36 -0.03
N ASP A 131 -13.77 7.28 -0.12
CA ASP A 131 -14.94 7.15 0.74
C ASP A 131 -15.43 5.71 0.55
N ILE A 132 -14.97 4.80 1.43
CA ILE A 132 -15.37 3.41 1.39
C ILE A 132 -16.84 3.46 1.75
N THR A 133 -17.66 3.51 0.72
CA THR A 133 -19.05 3.07 0.74
C THR A 133 -18.94 1.60 1.10
N VAL A 134 -18.86 1.35 2.41
CA VAL A 134 -19.16 0.07 3.01
C VAL A 134 -20.44 -0.33 2.33
N GLY A 135 -20.39 -1.39 1.53
CA GLY A 135 -21.56 -1.88 0.86
C GLY A 135 -22.64 -1.95 1.91
N GLU A 136 -23.67 -1.11 1.74
CA GLU A 136 -24.94 -1.34 2.39
C GLU A 136 -25.26 -2.78 1.99
N SER A 137 -25.00 -3.69 2.92
CA SER A 137 -25.59 -4.99 2.88
C SER A 137 -27.05 -4.67 3.02
N SER A 138 -27.73 -4.47 1.89
CA SER A 138 -29.15 -4.69 1.77
C SER A 138 -29.34 -6.17 2.06
N ALA A 139 -29.29 -6.51 3.35
CA ALA A 139 -30.10 -7.57 3.88
C ALA A 139 -31.51 -7.14 3.51
N SER A 140 -31.98 -7.63 2.36
CA SER A 140 -33.40 -7.73 2.07
C SER A 140 -33.98 -8.58 3.19
N ALA A 141 -34.38 -7.91 4.27
CA ALA A 141 -35.34 -8.45 5.21
C ALA A 141 -36.65 -8.50 4.43
N ASP A 142 -36.90 -9.66 3.84
CA ASP A 142 -38.22 -10.09 3.42
C ASP A 142 -39.11 -10.07 4.66
N SER A 143 -40.08 -9.14 4.72
CA SER A 143 -41.21 -9.14 5.67
C SER A 143 -42.34 -8.27 5.12
#